data_AF-A0A3Q2Q687-F1
#
_entry.id   AF-A0A3Q2Q687-F1
#
_cell.length_a   1.000
_cell.length_b   1.000
_cell.length_c   1.000
_cell.angle_alpha   90.00
_cell.angle_beta   90.00
_cell.angle_gamma   90.00
#
_symmetry.space_group_name_H-M   'P 1'
#
loop_
_entity.id
_entity.type
_entity.pdbx_description
1 polymer ?
#
loop_
_entity_poly.entity_id
_entity_poly.type
_entity_poly.pdbx_seq_one_letter_code
_entity_poly.pdbx_strand_id
1 'polypeptide(L)'
;IRIHFDNRGKLASADIETYLLEKSRVTYQLKAERDYHIFYQILSQAKPELLEMLLITNNPYDYAFISQGETTVASINDSEELMATDEAFDVLGFTQEEKNSMYKLTGSVMHHGKTFLFVKLVYSHRQGMIAYLMGLNSADLIKGLCHPRVKVGNEWVTKGQNVAQVNYAIGALSKAVYEKMFLWMVMRINQSLDTKQPHQYFIGVLDIAGFEIFDLVNFSQCVSSSTPSSSFSTRKRGLNGLSLTLVWILNGQLCFKPLLLPFQPMGIMSILEEECMFPKASDATFKAKLYDNHLGKSANFQKPRAIKGKPEAHFALVHYAGTVDYNINNWLVKNKDPLNETVVGLYQKSTLKLLAALFANYAGADSGLHLLTTAMHLCFQENLNKLMTNLRSTHPHFVRCIIPNETKTPGAMENPLVMHQLRCNGVLEGIRICRKGFPNRILYGDFKQRYRILNPSAIPDGQFIDNKKASEKLLGSLDIDHNQYKLGHTKVS
;
A
#
# COMPACT_ATOMS: atom_id res chain seq x y z
N ILE A 1 -9.75 3.20 -4.40
CA ILE A 1 -10.93 2.87 -5.24
C ILE A 1 -11.61 4.17 -5.65
N ARG A 2 -11.95 4.35 -6.93
CA ARG A 2 -12.72 5.46 -7.47
C ARG A 2 -14.06 4.93 -7.96
N ILE A 3 -15.14 5.48 -7.44
CA ILE A 3 -16.51 5.09 -7.78
C ILE A 3 -17.09 6.22 -8.62
N HIS A 4 -17.40 5.96 -9.89
CA HIS A 4 -17.85 6.97 -10.84
C HIS A 4 -19.38 7.00 -10.93
N PHE A 5 -19.93 8.20 -11.00
CA PHE A 5 -21.37 8.44 -11.05
C PHE A 5 -21.77 9.19 -12.31
N ASP A 6 -22.94 8.83 -12.83
CA ASP A 6 -23.61 9.56 -13.90
C ASP A 6 -24.23 10.89 -13.37
N ASN A 7 -24.81 11.66 -14.29
CA ASN A 7 -25.44 12.95 -13.95
C ASN A 7 -26.72 12.81 -13.09
N ARG A 8 -27.25 11.58 -12.93
CA ARG A 8 -28.43 11.26 -12.11
C ARG A 8 -28.04 10.72 -10.74
N GLY A 9 -26.74 10.56 -10.45
CA GLY A 9 -26.23 9.98 -9.22
C GLY A 9 -26.26 8.44 -9.18
N LYS A 10 -26.43 7.77 -10.32
CA LYS A 10 -26.32 6.31 -10.42
C LYS A 10 -24.87 5.90 -10.70
N LEU A 11 -24.51 4.69 -10.26
CA LEU A 11 -23.20 4.10 -10.51
C LEU A 11 -23.01 3.89 -12.02
N ALA A 12 -21.90 4.40 -12.56
CA ALA A 12 -21.55 4.30 -13.98
C ALA A 12 -20.38 3.33 -14.20
N SER A 13 -19.29 3.51 -13.47
CA SER A 13 -18.07 2.69 -13.55
C SER A 13 -17.28 2.75 -12.24
N ALA A 14 -16.23 1.94 -12.13
CA ALA A 14 -15.31 2.00 -11.01
C ALA A 14 -13.87 1.73 -11.47
N ASP A 15 -12.91 2.25 -10.74
CA ASP A 15 -11.50 2.04 -10.99
C ASP A 15 -10.72 1.86 -9.68
N ILE A 16 -9.74 0.96 -9.70
CA ILE A 16 -8.96 0.55 -8.53
C ILE A 16 -7.49 0.84 -8.79
N GLU A 17 -6.90 1.71 -7.98
CA GLU A 17 -5.46 1.91 -7.92
C GLU A 17 -4.90 1.24 -6.66
N THR A 18 -3.81 0.50 -6.81
CA THR A 18 -3.08 -0.13 -5.70
C THR A 18 -1.72 0.52 -5.50
N TYR A 19 -1.38 0.86 -4.26
CA TYR A 19 -0.16 1.62 -3.96
C TYR A 19 0.99 0.78 -3.43
N LEU A 20 0.72 -0.17 -2.53
CA LEU A 20 1.75 -1.00 -1.94
C LEU A 20 1.20 -2.39 -1.61
N LEU A 21 1.75 -3.41 -2.26
CA LEU A 21 1.61 -4.79 -1.83
C LEU A 21 2.76 -5.13 -0.89
N GLU A 22 2.47 -5.74 0.26
CA GLU A 22 3.49 -6.18 1.21
C GLU A 22 4.24 -7.44 0.69
N LYS A 23 5.11 -7.27 -0.31
CA LYS A 23 5.79 -8.39 -0.97
C LYS A 23 6.55 -9.32 -0.03
N SER A 24 7.08 -8.80 1.09
CA SER A 24 7.80 -9.61 2.08
C SER A 24 6.94 -10.74 2.65
N ARG A 25 5.63 -10.51 2.75
CA ARG A 25 4.63 -11.43 3.30
C ARG A 25 4.64 -12.78 2.59
N VAL A 26 4.84 -12.79 1.27
CA VAL A 26 4.88 -13.98 0.40
C VAL A 26 5.96 -14.99 0.79
N THR A 27 7.02 -14.52 1.45
CA THR A 27 8.19 -15.36 1.79
C THR A 27 8.46 -15.42 3.29
N TYR A 28 7.77 -14.60 4.08
CA TYR A 28 8.07 -14.39 5.49
C TYR A 28 6.85 -13.92 6.26
N GLN A 29 6.64 -14.49 7.45
CA GLN A 29 5.63 -14.07 8.41
C GLN A 29 6.24 -13.94 9.81
N LEU A 30 5.71 -13.03 10.64
CA LEU A 30 5.95 -13.09 12.08
C LEU A 30 5.14 -14.24 12.69
N LYS A 31 5.52 -14.67 13.89
CA LYS A 31 4.92 -15.83 14.58
C LYS A 31 3.41 -15.74 14.75
N ALA A 32 2.86 -14.55 14.98
CA ALA A 32 1.43 -14.33 15.20
C ALA A 32 0.68 -13.88 13.93
N GLU A 33 1.37 -13.86 12.78
CA GLU A 33 0.79 -13.44 11.50
C GLU A 33 0.57 -14.65 10.59
N ARG A 34 -0.35 -14.50 9.66
CA ARG A 34 -0.65 -15.45 8.59
C ARG A 34 -0.19 -14.87 7.26
N ASP A 35 0.13 -15.72 6.29
CA ASP A 35 0.36 -15.28 4.90
C ASP A 35 -0.98 -14.90 4.21
N TYR A 36 -0.95 -14.54 2.93
CA TYR A 36 -2.14 -14.21 2.15
C TYR A 36 -3.18 -15.35 2.14
N HIS A 37 -4.46 -14.99 2.25
CA HIS A 37 -5.57 -15.93 2.42
C HIS A 37 -5.68 -16.97 1.28
N ILE A 38 -5.38 -16.58 0.04
CA ILE A 38 -5.52 -17.45 -1.13
C ILE A 38 -4.76 -18.77 -0.99
N PHE A 39 -3.61 -18.79 -0.30
CA PHE A 39 -2.84 -20.01 -0.10
C PHE A 39 -3.63 -21.04 0.71
N TYR A 40 -4.27 -20.61 1.80
CA TYR A 40 -5.01 -21.51 2.69
C TYR A 40 -6.40 -21.84 2.16
N GLN A 41 -7.03 -20.90 1.44
CA GLN A 41 -8.25 -21.16 0.67
C GLN A 41 -8.03 -22.35 -0.28
N ILE A 42 -6.94 -22.37 -1.05
CA ILE A 42 -6.61 -23.48 -1.95
C ILE A 42 -6.40 -24.80 -1.16
N LEU A 43 -5.75 -24.75 0.00
CA LEU A 43 -5.48 -25.93 0.83
C LEU A 43 -6.72 -26.48 1.55
N SER A 44 -7.81 -25.71 1.61
CA SER A 44 -9.05 -26.06 2.32
C SER A 44 -9.82 -27.27 1.76
N GLN A 45 -9.45 -27.76 0.58
CA GLN A 45 -10.09 -28.86 -0.14
C GLN A 45 -11.55 -28.61 -0.58
N ALA A 46 -12.04 -27.37 -0.53
CA ALA A 46 -13.36 -27.04 -1.09
C ALA A 46 -13.44 -27.32 -2.61
N LYS A 47 -12.30 -27.22 -3.31
CA LYS A 47 -12.12 -27.62 -4.71
C LYS A 47 -10.94 -28.59 -4.85
N PRO A 48 -11.15 -29.91 -4.64
CA PRO A 48 -10.06 -30.89 -4.62
C PRO A 48 -9.29 -30.96 -5.95
N GLU A 49 -9.93 -30.63 -7.07
CA GLU A 49 -9.32 -30.54 -8.39
C GLU A 49 -8.16 -29.53 -8.45
N LEU A 50 -8.18 -28.50 -7.57
CA LEU A 50 -7.08 -27.54 -7.48
C LEU A 50 -5.82 -28.20 -6.89
N LEU A 51 -5.95 -29.10 -5.90
CA LEU A 51 -4.79 -29.77 -5.33
C LEU A 51 -4.09 -30.67 -6.36
N GLU A 52 -4.88 -31.38 -7.16
CA GLU A 52 -4.37 -32.22 -8.26
C GLU A 52 -3.73 -31.36 -9.36
N MET A 53 -4.40 -30.29 -9.80
CA MET A 53 -3.87 -29.39 -10.83
C MET A 53 -2.55 -28.72 -10.39
N LEU A 54 -2.44 -28.37 -9.11
CA LEU A 54 -1.30 -27.65 -8.53
C LEU A 54 -0.22 -28.59 -7.99
N LEU A 55 -0.47 -29.90 -7.98
CA LEU A 55 0.43 -30.93 -7.45
C LEU A 55 0.82 -30.65 -5.99
N ILE A 56 -0.13 -30.19 -5.18
CA ILE A 56 0.07 -29.80 -3.77
C ILE A 56 -0.68 -30.72 -2.81
N THR A 57 -0.19 -30.81 -1.59
CA THR A 57 -0.88 -31.47 -0.46
C THR A 57 -1.76 -30.45 0.25
N ASN A 58 -2.70 -30.88 1.08
CA ASN A 58 -3.53 -30.00 1.91
C ASN A 58 -2.83 -29.51 3.20
N ASN A 59 -1.62 -30.00 3.48
CA ASN A 59 -0.88 -29.65 4.69
C ASN A 59 -0.07 -28.36 4.49
N PRO A 60 -0.39 -27.24 5.17
CA PRO A 60 0.35 -25.98 5.02
C PRO A 60 1.82 -26.11 5.46
N TYR A 61 2.14 -26.99 6.41
CA TYR A 61 3.51 -27.18 6.91
C TYR A 61 4.47 -27.83 5.90
N ASP A 62 3.95 -28.35 4.79
CA ASP A 62 4.76 -28.80 3.67
C ASP A 62 5.45 -27.65 2.92
N TYR A 63 5.02 -26.41 3.15
CA TYR A 63 5.38 -25.22 2.38
C TYR A 63 5.92 -24.13 3.31
N ALA A 64 7.25 -24.04 3.41
CA ALA A 64 7.92 -23.12 4.34
C ALA A 64 7.58 -21.64 4.13
N PHE A 65 7.12 -21.24 2.95
CA PHE A 65 6.71 -19.85 2.69
C PHE A 65 5.41 -19.48 3.37
N ILE A 66 4.50 -20.41 3.67
CA ILE A 66 3.17 -20.10 4.21
C ILE A 66 2.96 -20.62 5.63
N SER A 67 4.00 -21.15 6.26
CA SER A 67 3.89 -21.90 7.53
C SER A 67 4.84 -21.40 8.63
N GLN A 68 5.36 -20.17 8.52
CA GLN A 68 6.28 -19.62 9.53
C GLN A 68 5.55 -19.01 10.73
N GLY A 69 4.32 -18.54 10.50
CA GLY A 69 3.41 -18.02 11.51
C GLY A 69 2.17 -18.90 11.67
N GLU A 70 1.03 -18.26 11.90
CA GLU A 70 -0.26 -18.93 12.08
C GLU A 70 -0.81 -19.45 10.75
N THR A 71 -1.30 -20.68 10.75
CA THR A 71 -1.85 -21.33 9.54
C THR A 71 -3.37 -21.29 9.49
N THR A 72 -4.03 -21.02 10.62
CA THR A 72 -5.49 -20.99 10.76
C THR A 72 -5.93 -19.73 11.49
N VAL A 73 -7.16 -19.27 11.22
CA VAL A 73 -7.76 -18.12 11.88
C VAL A 73 -9.17 -18.49 12.30
N ALA A 74 -9.46 -18.46 13.60
CA ALA A 74 -10.74 -18.96 14.14
C ALA A 74 -12.00 -18.26 13.57
N SER A 75 -11.87 -17.03 13.07
CA SER A 75 -12.98 -16.25 12.52
C SER A 75 -13.18 -16.41 11.01
N ILE A 76 -12.35 -17.19 10.32
CA ILE A 76 -12.35 -17.29 8.85
C ILE A 76 -12.57 -18.74 8.45
N ASN A 77 -13.53 -18.97 7.55
CA ASN A 77 -13.76 -20.28 6.93
C ASN A 77 -13.12 -20.31 5.53
N ASP A 78 -11.89 -20.83 5.43
CA ASP A 78 -11.14 -20.84 4.18
C ASP A 78 -11.85 -21.62 3.04
N SER A 79 -12.70 -22.59 3.36
CA SER A 79 -13.47 -23.36 2.38
C SER A 79 -14.56 -22.52 1.71
N GLU A 80 -15.34 -21.78 2.49
CA GLU A 80 -16.39 -20.89 1.98
C GLU A 80 -15.77 -19.72 1.21
N GLU A 81 -14.68 -19.16 1.73
CA GLU A 81 -13.96 -18.06 1.09
C GLU A 81 -13.35 -18.47 -0.26
N LEU A 82 -12.89 -19.72 -0.43
CA LEU A 82 -12.41 -20.20 -1.73
C LEU A 82 -13.53 -20.19 -2.77
N MET A 83 -14.72 -20.67 -2.40
CA MET A 83 -15.87 -20.71 -3.30
C MET A 83 -16.32 -19.31 -3.70
N ALA A 84 -16.40 -18.39 -2.73
CA ALA A 84 -16.71 -16.99 -2.99
C ALA A 84 -15.67 -16.32 -3.91
N THR A 85 -14.38 -16.63 -3.71
CA THR A 85 -13.29 -16.08 -4.53
C THR A 85 -13.33 -16.61 -5.96
N ASP A 86 -13.60 -17.90 -6.17
CA ASP A 86 -13.71 -18.48 -7.51
C ASP A 86 -14.94 -17.97 -8.26
N GLU A 87 -16.09 -17.84 -7.59
CA GLU A 87 -17.29 -17.23 -8.15
C GLU A 87 -17.07 -15.75 -8.52
N ALA A 88 -16.33 -15.01 -7.69
CA ALA A 88 -16.01 -13.61 -7.98
C ALA A 88 -15.22 -13.46 -9.29
N PHE A 89 -14.31 -14.39 -9.62
CA PHE A 89 -13.62 -14.37 -10.91
C PHE A 89 -14.59 -14.56 -12.09
N ASP A 90 -15.60 -15.42 -11.94
CA ASP A 90 -16.61 -15.64 -12.98
C ASP A 90 -17.49 -14.40 -13.19
N VAL A 91 -17.91 -13.75 -12.10
CA VAL A 91 -18.69 -12.49 -12.13
C VAL A 91 -17.89 -11.36 -12.80
N LEU A 92 -16.58 -11.30 -12.56
CA LEU A 92 -15.67 -10.32 -13.16
C LEU A 92 -15.23 -10.70 -14.60
N GLY A 93 -15.75 -11.80 -15.15
CA GLY A 93 -15.51 -12.18 -16.54
C GLY A 93 -14.11 -12.73 -16.82
N PHE A 94 -13.41 -13.26 -15.81
CA PHE A 94 -12.15 -13.96 -16.02
C PHE A 94 -12.41 -15.28 -16.76
N THR A 95 -11.58 -15.57 -17.76
CA THR A 95 -11.65 -16.85 -18.46
C THR A 95 -11.12 -17.98 -17.58
N GLN A 96 -11.59 -19.22 -17.81
CA GLN A 96 -11.07 -20.37 -17.09
C GLN A 96 -9.54 -20.57 -17.29
N GLU A 97 -9.01 -20.20 -18.46
CA GLU A 97 -7.55 -20.22 -18.72
C GLU A 97 -6.81 -19.22 -17.81
N GLU A 98 -7.33 -18.01 -17.63
CA GLU A 98 -6.78 -17.01 -16.72
C GLU A 98 -6.87 -17.47 -15.25
N LYS A 99 -8.03 -17.98 -14.80
CA LYS A 99 -8.20 -18.54 -13.44
C LYS A 99 -7.19 -19.64 -13.17
N ASN A 100 -7.10 -20.62 -14.06
CA ASN A 100 -6.14 -21.73 -13.95
C ASN A 100 -4.70 -21.23 -13.95
N SER A 101 -4.38 -20.21 -14.75
CA SER A 101 -3.03 -19.61 -14.76
C SER A 101 -2.69 -18.95 -13.44
N MET A 102 -3.62 -18.21 -12.84
CA MET A 102 -3.42 -17.57 -11.52
C MET A 102 -3.26 -18.62 -10.41
N TYR A 103 -4.10 -19.66 -10.39
CA TYR A 103 -3.94 -20.76 -9.45
C TYR A 103 -2.58 -21.44 -9.62
N LYS A 104 -2.16 -21.75 -10.87
CA LYS A 104 -0.85 -22.37 -11.16
C LYS A 104 0.32 -21.51 -10.67
N LEU A 105 0.27 -20.20 -10.89
CA LEU A 105 1.29 -19.28 -10.39
C LEU A 105 1.32 -19.24 -8.86
N THR A 106 0.16 -19.15 -8.20
CA THR A 106 0.07 -19.22 -6.72
C THR A 106 0.61 -20.55 -6.17
N GLY A 107 0.28 -21.67 -6.79
CA GLY A 107 0.82 -22.99 -6.45
C GLY A 107 2.33 -23.08 -6.63
N SER A 108 2.86 -22.49 -7.71
CA SER A 108 4.30 -22.45 -7.97
C SER A 108 5.07 -21.67 -6.90
N VAL A 109 4.49 -20.58 -6.37
CA VAL A 109 5.06 -19.81 -5.25
C VAL A 109 5.13 -20.66 -3.98
N MET A 110 4.10 -21.47 -3.67
CA MET A 110 4.16 -22.41 -2.54
C MET A 110 5.27 -23.45 -2.72
N HIS A 111 5.39 -24.05 -3.91
CA HIS A 111 6.44 -25.04 -4.22
C HIS A 111 7.86 -24.46 -4.13
N HIS A 112 8.05 -23.19 -4.47
CA HIS A 112 9.32 -22.50 -4.23
C HIS A 112 9.73 -22.52 -2.75
N GLY A 113 8.77 -22.35 -1.84
CA GLY A 113 9.01 -22.47 -0.39
C GLY A 113 9.38 -23.89 0.06
N LYS A 114 8.86 -24.94 -0.60
CA LYS A 114 9.21 -26.34 -0.31
C LYS A 114 10.65 -26.69 -0.70
N THR A 115 11.22 -25.96 -1.66
CA THR A 115 12.63 -26.12 -2.11
C THR A 115 13.64 -25.65 -1.06
N PHE A 116 13.21 -24.82 -0.10
CA PHE A 116 14.05 -24.24 0.95
C PHE A 116 14.65 -25.27 1.92
N LEU A 117 14.05 -26.46 2.06
CA LEU A 117 14.41 -27.43 3.10
C LEU A 117 15.52 -28.44 2.74
N PHE A 118 15.83 -28.66 1.46
CA PHE A 118 16.70 -29.78 1.06
C PHE A 118 17.95 -29.33 0.30
N VAL A 119 19.00 -29.06 1.07
CA VAL A 119 20.36 -28.91 0.56
C VAL A 119 21.00 -30.30 0.50
N LYS A 120 21.36 -30.72 -0.72
CA LYS A 120 21.93 -32.01 -1.16
C LYS A 120 20.92 -33.13 -1.43
N LEU A 121 20.89 -33.57 -2.71
CA LEU A 121 20.55 -34.91 -3.21
C LEU A 121 19.09 -35.33 -3.54
N VAL A 122 18.14 -34.44 -3.81
CA VAL A 122 16.88 -34.84 -4.50
C VAL A 122 16.52 -33.87 -5.63
N TYR A 123 17.31 -33.91 -6.71
CA TYR A 123 17.34 -32.90 -7.78
C TYR A 123 16.41 -33.16 -9.00
N SER A 124 15.57 -34.21 -9.00
CA SER A 124 14.84 -34.62 -10.23
C SER A 124 13.34 -34.30 -10.24
N HIS A 125 12.55 -34.74 -9.24
CA HIS A 125 11.08 -34.68 -9.36
C HIS A 125 10.44 -33.33 -8.98
N ARG A 126 11.04 -32.56 -8.06
CA ARG A 126 10.35 -31.43 -7.41
C ARG A 126 10.44 -30.11 -8.19
N GLN A 127 11.59 -29.81 -8.79
CA GLN A 127 11.70 -28.68 -9.74
C GLN A 127 10.90 -28.93 -11.02
N GLY A 128 10.64 -30.19 -11.36
CA GLY A 128 9.70 -30.57 -12.42
C GLY A 128 8.29 -30.03 -12.17
N MET A 129 7.83 -30.00 -10.91
CA MET A 129 6.50 -29.47 -10.57
C MET A 129 6.43 -27.95 -10.77
N ILE A 130 7.42 -27.19 -10.27
CA ILE A 130 7.50 -25.74 -10.48
C ILE A 130 7.58 -25.40 -11.96
N ALA A 131 8.48 -26.08 -12.68
CA ALA A 131 8.66 -25.89 -14.12
C ALA A 131 7.38 -26.24 -14.89
N TYR A 132 6.68 -27.31 -14.52
CA TYR A 132 5.39 -27.69 -15.12
C TYR A 132 4.31 -26.61 -14.89
N LEU A 133 4.13 -26.15 -13.65
CA LEU A 133 3.13 -25.13 -13.33
C LEU A 133 3.40 -23.80 -14.01
N MET A 134 4.68 -23.41 -14.10
CA MET A 134 5.13 -22.19 -14.77
C MET A 134 5.29 -22.35 -16.29
N GLY A 135 5.09 -23.54 -16.87
CA GLY A 135 5.24 -23.78 -18.30
C GLY A 135 6.67 -23.60 -18.83
N LEU A 136 7.67 -24.03 -18.05
CA LEU A 136 9.12 -23.90 -18.30
C LEU A 136 9.80 -25.26 -18.46
N ASN A 137 11.00 -25.27 -19.02
CA ASN A 137 11.88 -26.44 -18.99
C ASN A 137 12.58 -26.55 -17.62
N SER A 138 12.50 -27.72 -16.98
CA SER A 138 13.08 -27.94 -15.65
C SER A 138 14.61 -27.86 -15.62
N ALA A 139 15.29 -28.35 -16.66
CA ALA A 139 16.74 -28.32 -16.74
C ALA A 139 17.26 -26.89 -16.89
N ASP A 140 16.59 -26.08 -17.72
CA ASP A 140 16.95 -24.68 -17.92
C ASP A 140 16.68 -23.83 -16.67
N LEU A 141 15.59 -24.11 -15.94
CA LEU A 141 15.28 -23.44 -14.69
C LEU A 141 16.35 -23.71 -13.62
N ILE A 142 16.73 -24.99 -13.43
CA ILE A 142 17.80 -25.38 -12.48
C ILE A 142 19.12 -24.73 -12.88
N LYS A 143 19.48 -24.79 -14.17
CA LYS A 143 20.71 -24.20 -14.68
C LYS A 143 20.72 -22.68 -14.48
N GLY A 144 19.61 -21.99 -14.77
CA GLY A 144 19.49 -20.55 -14.58
C GLY A 144 19.56 -20.11 -13.12
N LEU A 145 19.05 -20.93 -12.19
CA LEU A 145 19.15 -20.67 -10.76
C LEU A 145 20.57 -20.90 -10.22
N CYS A 146 21.19 -22.04 -10.54
CA CYS A 146 22.51 -22.39 -9.99
C CYS A 146 23.68 -21.68 -10.71
N HIS A 147 23.54 -21.44 -12.00
CA HIS A 147 24.57 -20.89 -12.88
C HIS A 147 24.00 -19.78 -13.79
N PRO A 148 23.49 -18.68 -13.21
CA PRO A 148 23.02 -17.55 -13.99
C PRO A 148 24.12 -16.95 -14.86
N ARG A 149 23.72 -16.51 -16.05
CA ARG A 149 24.55 -15.67 -16.91
C ARG A 149 24.34 -14.23 -16.50
N VAL A 150 25.42 -13.57 -16.09
CA VAL A 150 25.42 -12.17 -15.64
C VAL A 150 26.29 -11.37 -16.59
N LYS A 151 25.82 -10.19 -16.97
CA LYS A 151 26.61 -9.26 -17.78
C LYS A 151 27.64 -8.56 -16.89
N VAL A 152 28.92 -8.71 -17.23
CA VAL A 152 30.04 -8.04 -16.54
C VAL A 152 30.74 -7.17 -17.58
N GLY A 153 30.53 -5.86 -17.51
CA GLY A 153 30.95 -4.95 -18.57
C GLY A 153 30.17 -5.22 -19.86
N ASN A 154 30.87 -5.59 -20.93
CA ASN A 154 30.26 -5.91 -22.23
C ASN A 154 30.11 -7.42 -22.48
N GLU A 155 30.60 -8.28 -21.59
CA GLU A 155 30.60 -9.73 -21.78
C GLU A 155 29.62 -10.45 -20.84
N TRP A 156 29.10 -11.59 -21.29
CA TRP A 156 28.22 -12.44 -20.50
C TRP A 156 29.03 -13.56 -19.85
N VAL A 157 29.10 -13.54 -18.52
CA VAL A 157 29.85 -14.53 -17.73
C VAL A 157 28.89 -15.39 -16.94
N THR A 158 29.11 -16.70 -16.94
CA THR A 158 28.37 -17.64 -16.09
C THR A 158 28.92 -17.61 -14.67
N LYS A 159 28.08 -17.30 -13.69
CA LYS A 159 28.46 -17.23 -12.27
C LYS A 159 27.80 -18.35 -11.49
N GLY A 160 28.59 -19.19 -10.82
CA GLY A 160 28.06 -20.17 -9.87
C GLY A 160 27.52 -19.50 -8.60
N GLN A 161 26.37 -19.98 -8.10
CA GLN A 161 25.75 -19.49 -6.87
C GLN A 161 25.88 -20.50 -5.73
N ASN A 162 26.04 -19.99 -4.51
CA ASN A 162 25.90 -20.82 -3.31
C ASN A 162 24.42 -21.02 -2.95
N VAL A 163 24.17 -21.95 -2.02
CA VAL A 163 22.81 -22.32 -1.60
C VAL A 163 22.00 -21.11 -1.10
N ALA A 164 22.62 -20.26 -0.28
CA ALA A 164 21.94 -19.08 0.28
C ALA A 164 21.54 -18.09 -0.82
N GLN A 165 22.39 -17.90 -1.83
CA GLN A 165 22.13 -17.04 -2.98
C GLN A 165 20.99 -17.60 -3.86
N VAL A 166 20.97 -18.92 -4.09
CA VAL A 166 19.87 -19.56 -4.83
C VAL A 166 18.55 -19.40 -4.08
N ASN A 167 18.53 -19.63 -2.77
CA ASN A 167 17.33 -19.45 -1.94
C ASN A 167 16.84 -18.00 -1.95
N TYR A 168 17.77 -17.04 -1.88
CA TYR A 168 17.44 -15.63 -1.99
C TYR A 168 16.83 -15.30 -3.37
N ALA A 169 17.41 -15.81 -4.45
CA ALA A 169 16.91 -15.62 -5.81
C ALA A 169 15.51 -16.23 -5.98
N ILE A 170 15.26 -17.42 -5.44
CA ILE A 170 13.94 -18.07 -5.44
C ILE A 170 12.91 -17.20 -4.70
N GLY A 171 13.25 -16.68 -3.52
CA GLY A 171 12.38 -15.77 -2.78
C GLY A 171 12.08 -14.49 -3.56
N ALA A 172 13.10 -13.87 -4.17
CA ALA A 172 12.93 -12.69 -5.01
C ALA A 172 12.02 -12.94 -6.22
N LEU A 173 12.23 -14.05 -6.94
CA LEU A 173 11.39 -14.46 -8.07
C LEU A 173 9.94 -14.71 -7.64
N SER A 174 9.73 -15.37 -6.48
CA SER A 174 8.39 -15.66 -5.95
C SER A 174 7.63 -14.37 -5.62
N LYS A 175 8.30 -13.42 -4.95
CA LYS A 175 7.76 -12.07 -4.68
C LYS A 175 7.39 -11.33 -5.96
N ALA A 176 8.26 -11.35 -6.97
CA ALA A 176 8.04 -10.66 -8.23
C ALA A 176 6.90 -11.27 -9.06
N VAL A 177 6.78 -12.60 -9.10
CA VAL A 177 5.66 -13.29 -9.76
C VAL A 177 4.35 -12.92 -9.08
N TYR A 178 4.29 -12.99 -7.75
CA TYR A 178 3.07 -12.69 -6.99
C TYR A 178 2.64 -11.23 -7.14
N GLU A 179 3.57 -10.28 -7.03
CA GLU A 179 3.29 -8.86 -7.24
C GLU A 179 2.79 -8.58 -8.66
N LYS A 180 3.50 -9.05 -9.68
CA LYS A 180 3.11 -8.80 -11.08
C LYS A 180 1.75 -9.40 -11.38
N MET A 181 1.48 -10.60 -10.87
CA MET A 181 0.16 -11.25 -10.98
C MET A 181 -0.93 -10.42 -10.31
N PHE A 182 -0.68 -9.90 -9.11
CA PHE A 182 -1.63 -9.04 -8.40
C PHE A 182 -1.90 -7.74 -9.16
N LEU A 183 -0.85 -7.04 -9.64
CA LEU A 183 -1.01 -5.83 -10.45
C LEU A 183 -1.75 -6.09 -11.76
N TRP A 184 -1.47 -7.23 -12.42
CA TRP A 184 -2.20 -7.65 -13.61
C TRP A 184 -3.68 -7.92 -13.31
N MET A 185 -3.98 -8.57 -12.18
CA MET A 185 -5.35 -8.81 -11.75
C MET A 185 -6.12 -7.51 -11.54
N VAL A 186 -5.52 -6.52 -10.88
CA VAL A 186 -6.11 -5.18 -10.71
C VAL A 186 -6.40 -4.52 -12.06
N MET A 187 -5.45 -4.59 -13.01
CA MET A 187 -5.68 -4.06 -14.36
C MET A 187 -6.84 -4.78 -15.07
N ARG A 188 -6.93 -6.11 -14.97
CA ARG A 188 -8.03 -6.88 -15.57
C ARG A 188 -9.38 -6.56 -14.93
N ILE A 189 -9.41 -6.38 -13.61
CA ILE A 189 -10.60 -5.94 -12.87
C ILE A 189 -11.05 -4.56 -13.36
N ASN A 190 -10.12 -3.60 -13.48
CA ASN A 190 -10.46 -2.26 -13.97
C ASN A 190 -11.00 -2.30 -15.41
N GLN A 191 -10.48 -3.17 -16.27
CA GLN A 191 -11.03 -3.37 -17.62
C GLN A 191 -12.46 -3.93 -17.60
N SER A 192 -12.80 -4.77 -16.62
CA SER A 192 -14.17 -5.28 -16.46
C SER A 192 -15.12 -4.25 -15.84
N LEU A 193 -14.60 -3.34 -15.01
CA LEU A 193 -15.39 -2.28 -14.35
C LEU A 193 -15.54 -1.02 -15.19
N ASP A 194 -14.72 -0.86 -16.23
CA ASP A 194 -14.79 0.26 -17.15
C ASP A 194 -15.99 0.12 -18.10
N THR A 195 -16.80 1.18 -18.17
CA THR A 195 -18.00 1.21 -19.00
C THR A 195 -17.97 2.45 -19.90
N LYS A 196 -18.59 2.36 -21.07
CA LYS A 196 -18.67 3.49 -22.02
C LYS A 196 -19.62 4.62 -21.58
N GLN A 197 -20.21 4.53 -20.39
CA GLN A 197 -21.17 5.53 -19.92
C GLN A 197 -20.43 6.82 -19.54
N PRO A 198 -20.94 8.00 -19.95
CA PRO A 198 -20.32 9.26 -19.57
C PRO A 198 -20.46 9.47 -18.06
N HIS A 199 -19.35 9.74 -17.39
CA HIS A 199 -19.30 10.04 -15.96
C HIS A 199 -18.71 11.44 -15.72
N GLN A 200 -19.32 12.21 -14.81
CA GLN A 200 -18.86 13.56 -14.47
C GLN A 200 -18.25 13.65 -13.07
N TYR A 201 -18.73 12.82 -12.15
CA TYR A 201 -18.36 12.88 -10.74
C TYR A 201 -17.82 11.54 -10.28
N PHE A 202 -16.94 11.56 -9.28
CA PHE A 202 -16.48 10.34 -8.63
C PHE A 202 -16.33 10.56 -7.12
N ILE A 203 -16.48 9.47 -6.38
CA ILE A 203 -16.09 9.39 -4.96
C ILE A 203 -14.86 8.50 -4.89
N GLY A 204 -13.74 9.07 -4.41
CA GLY A 204 -12.52 8.33 -4.15
C GLY A 204 -12.53 7.79 -2.72
N VAL A 205 -12.55 6.47 -2.56
CA VAL A 205 -12.32 5.77 -1.29
C VAL A 205 -10.86 5.37 -1.23
N LEU A 206 -10.11 6.04 -0.35
CA LEU A 206 -8.73 5.73 -0.05
C LEU A 206 -8.68 4.78 1.13
N ASP A 207 -8.36 3.52 0.85
CA ASP A 207 -8.13 2.49 1.87
C ASP A 207 -6.65 2.16 1.90
N ILE A 208 -5.97 2.64 2.94
CA ILE A 208 -4.56 2.37 3.21
C ILE A 208 -4.48 2.01 4.69
N ALA A 209 -3.76 0.93 5.00
CA ALA A 209 -3.52 0.50 6.37
C ALA A 209 -2.92 1.65 7.21
N GLY A 210 -3.38 1.74 8.47
CA GLY A 210 -2.93 2.78 9.40
C GLY A 210 -1.45 2.65 9.78
N PHE A 211 -0.94 3.70 10.43
CA PHE A 211 0.41 3.71 10.99
C PHE A 211 0.49 2.71 12.16
N GLU A 212 1.17 1.59 11.97
CA GLU A 212 1.44 0.59 13.02
C GLU A 212 2.84 0.83 13.62
N ILE A 213 2.91 1.00 14.93
CA ILE A 213 4.19 1.13 15.65
C ILE A 213 4.60 -0.27 16.11
N PHE A 214 5.60 -0.82 15.44
CA PHE A 214 6.25 -2.07 15.85
C PHE A 214 7.48 -1.79 16.74
N ASP A 215 7.87 -2.76 17.56
CA ASP A 215 9.12 -2.72 18.33
C ASP A 215 10.39 -2.67 17.44
N LEU A 216 10.26 -3.09 16.18
CA LEU A 216 11.25 -2.87 15.11
C LEU A 216 10.56 -2.62 13.78
N VAL A 217 10.90 -1.50 13.14
CA VAL A 217 10.36 -1.14 11.82
C VAL A 217 11.35 -1.53 10.72
N ASN A 218 10.92 -2.45 9.85
CA ASN A 218 11.68 -2.90 8.68
C ASN A 218 11.45 -1.99 7.45
N PHE A 219 12.26 -2.14 6.39
CA PHE A 219 12.18 -1.31 5.17
C PHE A 219 10.77 -1.18 4.55
N SER A 220 10.00 -2.27 4.42
CA SER A 220 8.62 -2.26 3.91
C SER A 220 7.68 -1.43 4.80
N GLN A 221 7.85 -1.53 6.11
CA GLN A 221 7.10 -0.75 7.09
C GLN A 221 7.58 0.70 7.15
N CYS A 222 8.86 1.00 6.83
CA CYS A 222 9.36 2.36 6.67
C CYS A 222 8.67 3.07 5.50
N VAL A 223 8.52 2.38 4.36
CA VAL A 223 7.75 2.88 3.20
C VAL A 223 6.27 3.09 3.58
N SER A 224 5.64 2.12 4.25
CA SER A 224 4.27 2.26 4.77
C SER A 224 4.14 3.44 5.74
N SER A 225 5.10 3.63 6.66
CA SER A 225 5.15 4.73 7.63
C SER A 225 5.41 6.11 6.98
N SER A 226 5.88 6.12 5.73
CA SER A 226 6.04 7.32 4.89
C SER A 226 4.86 7.57 3.94
N THR A 227 3.86 6.67 3.91
CA THR A 227 2.57 6.94 3.28
C THR A 227 1.88 8.12 4.02
N PRO A 228 1.09 8.94 3.31
CA PRO A 228 0.90 10.33 3.66
C PRO A 228 -0.20 10.54 4.72
N SER A 229 -0.02 10.07 5.94
CA SER A 229 -0.77 10.63 7.07
C SER A 229 -0.37 12.08 7.35
N SER A 230 0.83 12.53 6.90
CA SER A 230 1.31 13.91 7.03
C SER A 230 1.18 14.81 5.79
N SER A 231 0.94 14.26 4.59
CA SER A 231 0.99 15.05 3.34
C SER A 231 -0.32 15.77 2.99
N PHE A 232 -1.33 15.70 3.86
CA PHE A 232 -2.60 16.38 3.68
C PHE A 232 -2.50 17.92 3.56
N SER A 233 -1.28 18.49 3.65
CA SER A 233 -1.00 19.91 3.78
C SER A 233 -0.42 20.60 2.56
N THR A 234 -1.30 21.20 1.74
CA THR A 234 -0.90 22.36 0.93
C THR A 234 -2.10 23.21 0.52
N ARG A 235 -2.31 24.35 1.22
CA ARG A 235 -2.68 25.60 0.56
C ARG A 235 -1.77 26.69 1.09
N LYS A 236 -0.95 27.29 0.21
CA LYS A 236 -0.23 28.52 0.52
C LYS A 236 -1.26 29.65 0.68
N ARG A 237 -0.98 30.52 1.66
CA ARG A 237 -1.72 31.74 1.98
C ARG A 237 -1.83 32.64 0.74
N GLY A 238 -3.05 32.99 0.38
CA GLY A 238 -3.41 34.15 -0.44
C GLY A 238 -4.52 34.89 0.32
N LEU A 239 -4.39 36.20 0.39
CA LEU A 239 -5.04 37.14 1.31
C LEU A 239 -6.58 37.01 1.42
N ASN A 240 -7.07 37.36 2.62
CA ASN A 240 -8.42 37.79 2.97
C ASN A 240 -9.53 36.73 3.02
N GLY A 241 -9.98 36.43 4.25
CA GLY A 241 -11.20 35.67 4.54
C GLY A 241 -10.94 34.24 5.01
N LEU A 242 -11.13 33.99 6.31
CA LEU A 242 -10.94 32.69 6.95
C LEU A 242 -11.83 31.59 6.32
N SER A 243 -11.26 30.83 5.38
CA SER A 243 -11.75 29.52 4.98
C SER A 243 -11.22 28.47 5.98
N LEU A 244 -12.04 28.13 6.98
CA LEU A 244 -11.81 27.09 8.01
C LEU A 244 -11.73 25.65 7.46
N THR A 245 -11.57 25.45 6.15
CA THR A 245 -11.41 24.11 5.52
C THR A 245 -9.94 23.66 5.50
N LEU A 246 -9.02 24.44 6.07
CA LEU A 246 -7.58 24.28 5.84
C LEU A 246 -6.70 24.24 7.10
N VAL A 247 -7.31 24.20 8.28
CA VAL A 247 -6.55 24.12 9.55
C VAL A 247 -6.45 22.68 10.07
N TRP A 248 -7.28 21.75 9.59
CA TRP A 248 -7.26 20.31 9.89
C TRP A 248 -5.96 19.58 9.54
N ILE A 249 -5.04 20.33 8.95
CA ILE A 249 -3.95 19.89 8.10
C ILE A 249 -2.64 20.60 8.51
N LEU A 250 -2.72 21.65 9.33
CA LEU A 250 -1.57 22.50 9.62
C LEU A 250 -0.61 21.93 10.68
N ASN A 251 -1.02 20.95 11.49
CA ASN A 251 -0.16 20.43 12.56
C ASN A 251 0.66 19.19 12.16
N GLY A 252 0.36 18.54 11.03
CA GLY A 252 1.20 17.46 10.49
C GLY A 252 2.45 17.96 9.75
N GLN A 253 2.52 19.27 9.43
CA GLN A 253 3.67 19.83 8.70
C GLN A 253 4.96 19.94 9.53
N LEU A 254 4.89 19.85 10.85
CA LEU A 254 6.03 20.15 11.70
C LEU A 254 7.04 19.00 11.87
N CYS A 255 6.71 17.77 11.47
CA CYS A 255 7.63 16.64 11.71
C CYS A 255 8.20 15.97 10.44
N PHE A 256 7.52 16.04 9.28
CA PHE A 256 7.86 15.16 8.16
C PHE A 256 8.59 15.81 6.97
N LYS A 257 8.60 17.15 6.87
CA LYS A 257 9.08 17.81 5.65
C LYS A 257 10.61 17.74 5.40
N PRO A 258 11.51 17.74 6.41
CA PRO A 258 12.94 17.83 6.10
C PRO A 258 13.71 16.51 5.94
N LEU A 259 13.22 15.37 6.47
CA LEU A 259 14.06 14.16 6.59
C LEU A 259 13.63 12.95 5.75
N LEU A 260 12.33 12.72 5.63
CA LEU A 260 11.76 11.56 4.95
C LEU A 260 11.20 11.91 3.56
N LEU A 261 11.10 13.20 3.22
CA LEU A 261 10.63 13.60 1.90
C LEU A 261 11.72 13.32 0.84
N PRO A 262 11.39 12.63 -0.26
CA PRO A 262 12.29 12.41 -1.40
C PRO A 262 12.65 13.67 -2.19
N PHE A 263 12.19 14.85 -1.74
CA PHE A 263 12.31 16.12 -2.45
C PHE A 263 13.25 17.11 -1.77
N GLN A 264 14.00 16.69 -0.75
CA GLN A 264 15.21 17.42 -0.34
C GLN A 264 16.40 16.75 -1.01
N PRO A 265 17.27 17.50 -1.73
CA PRO A 265 18.60 16.96 -2.02
C PRO A 265 19.20 16.50 -0.68
N MET A 266 19.61 15.23 -0.59
CA MET A 266 20.11 14.56 0.63
C MET A 266 19.05 14.13 1.67
N GLY A 267 17.83 13.71 1.28
CA GLY A 267 16.90 13.01 2.18
C GLY A 267 17.26 11.52 2.40
N ILE A 268 16.70 10.87 3.44
CA ILE A 268 17.00 9.47 3.79
C ILE A 268 16.84 8.52 2.58
N MET A 269 15.76 8.69 1.81
CA MET A 269 15.46 7.85 0.63
C MET A 269 16.39 8.15 -0.54
N SER A 270 16.73 9.42 -0.78
CA SER A 270 17.69 9.80 -1.83
C SER A 270 19.08 9.24 -1.54
N ILE A 271 19.52 9.25 -0.27
CA ILE A 271 20.79 8.64 0.15
C ILE A 271 20.74 7.12 -0.06
N LEU A 272 19.59 6.49 0.19
CA LEU A 272 19.43 5.04 -0.03
C LEU A 272 19.54 4.68 -1.50
N GLU A 273 18.96 5.49 -2.39
CA GLU A 273 19.04 5.31 -3.84
C GLU A 273 20.47 5.49 -4.35
N GLU A 274 21.13 6.56 -3.93
CA GLU A 274 22.52 6.83 -4.31
C GLU A 274 23.42 5.66 -3.91
N GLU A 275 23.30 5.18 -2.68
CA GLU A 275 24.01 3.98 -2.21
C GLU A 275 23.60 2.71 -2.96
N CYS A 276 22.36 2.62 -3.46
CA CYS A 276 21.96 1.48 -4.29
C CYS A 276 22.66 1.46 -5.66
N MET A 277 23.07 2.62 -6.19
CA MET A 277 23.79 2.71 -7.45
C MET A 277 25.26 2.28 -7.33
N PHE A 278 25.85 2.40 -6.14
CA PHE A 278 27.26 2.05 -5.93
C PHE A 278 27.44 0.53 -5.73
N PRO A 279 28.28 -0.14 -6.55
CA PRO A 279 28.48 -1.60 -6.48
C PRO A 279 29.11 -2.09 -5.17
N LYS A 280 29.85 -1.23 -4.47
CA LYS A 280 30.57 -1.54 -3.22
C LYS A 280 29.91 -0.95 -1.96
N ALA A 281 28.73 -0.34 -2.10
CA ALA A 281 27.99 0.17 -0.95
C ALA A 281 27.45 -0.97 -0.07
N SER A 282 27.35 -0.69 1.23
CA SER A 282 26.84 -1.59 2.27
C SER A 282 25.90 -0.83 3.20
N ASP A 283 25.09 -1.52 3.99
CA ASP A 283 24.20 -0.84 4.93
C ASP A 283 24.99 0.02 5.95
N ALA A 284 26.26 -0.33 6.21
CA ALA A 284 27.18 0.48 7.02
C ALA A 284 27.58 1.80 6.34
N THR A 285 27.83 1.81 5.03
CA THR A 285 28.12 3.06 4.28
C THR A 285 26.88 3.94 4.18
N PHE A 286 25.71 3.32 4.01
CA PHE A 286 24.42 4.00 4.09
C PHE A 286 24.21 4.65 5.47
N LYS A 287 24.46 3.94 6.57
CA LYS A 287 24.41 4.50 7.94
C LYS A 287 25.32 5.72 8.09
N ALA A 288 26.56 5.61 7.66
CA ALA A 288 27.54 6.69 7.79
C ALA A 288 27.04 7.95 7.06
N LYS A 289 26.61 7.81 5.80
CA LYS A 289 26.04 8.92 5.03
C LYS A 289 24.78 9.52 5.68
N LEU A 290 23.89 8.70 6.25
CA LEU A 290 22.72 9.22 6.98
C LEU A 290 23.14 10.08 8.18
N TYR A 291 24.11 9.61 8.95
CA TYR A 291 24.60 10.33 10.13
C TYR A 291 25.28 11.64 9.74
N ASP A 292 26.14 11.65 8.72
CA ASP A 292 26.85 12.85 8.28
C ASP A 292 25.91 13.95 7.75
N ASN A 293 24.80 13.54 7.14
CA ASN A 293 23.83 14.46 6.55
C ASN A 293 22.76 14.95 7.52
N HIS A 294 22.35 14.13 8.50
CA HIS A 294 21.20 14.46 9.35
C HIS A 294 21.53 14.66 10.82
N LEU A 295 22.54 13.98 11.37
CA LEU A 295 22.83 14.09 12.80
C LEU A 295 23.28 15.52 13.15
N GLY A 296 22.62 16.14 14.13
CA GLY A 296 22.91 17.51 14.58
C GLY A 296 22.37 18.62 13.66
N LYS A 297 22.02 18.30 12.41
CA LYS A 297 21.39 19.24 11.45
C LYS A 297 19.86 19.16 11.50
N SER A 298 19.33 18.00 11.88
CA SER A 298 17.91 17.68 11.84
C SER A 298 17.37 17.36 13.23
N ALA A 299 16.43 18.17 13.74
CA ALA A 299 15.86 17.99 15.09
C ALA A 299 15.13 16.64 15.29
N ASN A 300 14.58 16.08 14.20
CA ASN A 300 13.78 14.86 14.25
C ASN A 300 14.63 13.58 14.05
N PHE A 301 15.94 13.70 13.78
CA PHE A 301 16.85 12.57 13.63
C PHE A 301 17.67 12.38 14.91
N GLN A 302 17.59 11.20 15.50
CA GLN A 302 18.24 10.91 16.76
C GLN A 302 19.06 9.63 16.68
N LYS A 303 20.06 9.53 17.57
CA LYS A 303 20.70 8.24 17.84
C LYS A 303 19.69 7.34 18.56
N PRO A 304 19.65 6.05 18.22
CA PRO A 304 18.71 5.12 18.83
C PRO A 304 19.06 4.94 20.31
N ARG A 305 18.06 4.66 21.14
CA ARG A 305 18.29 4.39 22.56
C ARG A 305 18.73 2.94 22.71
N ALA A 306 19.90 2.71 23.30
CA ALA A 306 20.38 1.36 23.59
C ALA A 306 19.58 0.75 24.76
N ILE A 307 18.54 -0.02 24.44
CA ILE A 307 17.72 -0.73 25.42
C ILE A 307 18.17 -2.20 25.46
N LYS A 308 18.61 -2.67 26.63
CA LYS A 308 18.96 -4.09 26.83
C LYS A 308 17.76 -4.98 26.48
N GLY A 309 17.97 -5.94 25.57
CA GLY A 309 16.95 -6.92 25.17
C GLY A 309 16.17 -6.58 23.91
N LYS A 310 16.29 -5.37 23.35
CA LYS A 310 15.72 -5.03 22.03
C LYS A 310 16.75 -5.29 20.90
N PRO A 311 16.32 -5.70 19.70
CA PRO A 311 17.23 -5.90 18.57
C PRO A 311 17.91 -4.59 18.13
N GLU A 312 19.07 -4.71 17.48
CA GLU A 312 19.94 -3.57 17.18
C GLU A 312 19.23 -2.52 16.31
N ALA A 313 19.07 -1.32 16.85
CA ALA A 313 18.58 -0.16 16.12
C ALA A 313 19.75 0.70 15.64
N HIS A 314 19.62 1.26 14.44
CA HIS A 314 20.68 1.98 13.75
C HIS A 314 20.46 3.49 13.72
N PHE A 315 19.21 3.95 13.71
CA PHE A 315 18.83 5.36 13.88
C PHE A 315 17.41 5.45 14.45
N ALA A 316 17.03 6.60 14.99
CA ALA A 316 15.69 6.85 15.49
C ALA A 316 15.10 8.12 14.88
N LEU A 317 13.80 8.10 14.60
CA LEU A 317 13.06 9.27 14.14
C LEU A 317 11.98 9.66 15.14
N VAL A 318 11.84 10.96 15.36
CA VAL A 318 10.76 11.52 16.19
C VAL A 318 9.53 11.76 15.31
N HIS A 319 8.51 10.92 15.48
CA HIS A 319 7.19 11.09 14.88
C HIS A 319 6.28 11.86 15.84
N TYR A 320 5.18 12.43 15.32
CA TYR A 320 4.17 13.10 16.16
C TYR A 320 3.56 12.16 17.21
N ALA A 321 3.50 10.87 16.90
CA ALA A 321 3.01 9.79 17.74
C ALA A 321 4.03 9.31 18.80
N GLY A 322 5.32 9.55 18.58
CA GLY A 322 6.41 9.02 19.40
C GLY A 322 7.71 8.82 18.62
N THR A 323 8.78 8.44 19.32
CA THR A 323 10.06 8.09 18.70
C THR A 323 10.04 6.64 18.23
N VAL A 324 10.47 6.38 17.00
CA VAL A 324 10.54 5.04 16.39
C VAL A 324 11.99 4.71 16.08
N ASP A 325 12.42 3.51 16.49
CA ASP A 325 13.76 2.98 16.25
C ASP A 325 13.77 2.13 14.96
N TYR A 326 14.71 2.42 14.05
CA TYR A 326 14.83 1.78 12.74
C TYR A 326 16.07 0.88 12.65
N ASN A 327 15.93 -0.27 12.00
CA ASN A 327 17.03 -1.17 11.66
C ASN A 327 17.26 -1.18 10.14
N ILE A 328 18.49 -0.88 9.72
CA ILE A 328 18.87 -0.72 8.32
C ILE A 328 19.37 -2.02 7.66
N ASN A 329 19.41 -3.14 8.38
CA ASN A 329 19.98 -4.38 7.87
C ASN A 329 19.23 -4.85 6.62
N ASN A 330 20.00 -5.13 5.57
CA ASN A 330 19.58 -5.50 4.24
C ASN A 330 18.70 -4.45 3.54
N TRP A 331 18.74 -3.17 3.92
CA TRP A 331 17.95 -2.13 3.23
C TRP A 331 18.39 -1.95 1.79
N LEU A 332 19.70 -1.88 1.52
CA LEU A 332 20.20 -1.76 0.15
C LEU A 332 19.79 -2.95 -0.71
N VAL A 333 19.90 -4.15 -0.15
CA VAL A 333 19.55 -5.40 -0.84
C VAL A 333 18.05 -5.49 -1.10
N LYS A 334 17.21 -5.11 -0.11
CA LYS A 334 15.75 -5.05 -0.23
C LYS A 334 15.28 -3.99 -1.24
N ASN A 335 15.97 -2.85 -1.33
CA ASN A 335 15.61 -1.78 -2.25
C ASN A 335 16.03 -2.09 -3.71
N LYS A 336 17.13 -2.82 -3.92
CA LYS A 336 17.56 -3.28 -5.26
C LYS A 336 16.68 -4.40 -5.83
N ASP A 337 16.07 -5.20 -4.95
CA ASP A 337 15.31 -6.43 -5.25
C ASP A 337 15.83 -7.18 -6.51
N PRO A 338 17.13 -7.55 -6.54
CA PRO A 338 17.76 -7.99 -7.77
C PRO A 338 17.16 -9.32 -8.23
N LEU A 339 16.51 -9.31 -9.40
CA LEU A 339 15.99 -10.52 -10.02
C LEU A 339 17.07 -11.21 -10.84
N ASN A 340 17.02 -12.54 -10.86
CA ASN A 340 17.88 -13.35 -11.71
C ASN A 340 17.43 -13.20 -13.17
N GLU A 341 18.13 -12.36 -13.93
CA GLU A 341 17.81 -12.06 -15.34
C GLU A 341 17.75 -13.29 -16.24
N THR A 342 18.57 -14.31 -15.97
CA THR A 342 18.55 -15.56 -16.74
C THR A 342 17.21 -16.27 -16.59
N VAL A 343 16.67 -16.33 -15.36
CA VAL A 343 15.37 -16.96 -15.09
C VAL A 343 14.23 -16.08 -15.58
N VAL A 344 14.33 -14.76 -15.47
CA VAL A 344 13.35 -13.84 -16.04
C VAL A 344 13.25 -14.01 -17.56
N GLY A 345 14.37 -14.21 -18.25
CA GLY A 345 14.37 -14.53 -19.67
C GLY A 345 13.67 -15.85 -20.02
N LEU A 346 13.63 -16.82 -19.09
CA LEU A 346 12.82 -18.03 -19.23
C LEU A 346 11.32 -17.72 -19.03
N TYR A 347 10.97 -16.89 -18.05
CA TYR A 347 9.57 -16.48 -17.80
C TYR A 347 8.97 -15.77 -19.01
N GLN A 348 9.74 -14.91 -19.70
CA GLN A 348 9.35 -14.24 -20.93
C GLN A 348 9.00 -15.21 -22.08
N LYS A 349 9.58 -16.42 -22.07
CA LYS A 349 9.38 -17.47 -23.07
C LYS A 349 8.51 -18.62 -22.56
N SER A 350 7.83 -18.42 -21.44
CA SER A 350 6.97 -19.44 -20.85
C SER A 350 5.83 -19.82 -21.80
N THR A 351 5.46 -21.10 -21.79
CA THR A 351 4.24 -21.58 -22.46
C THR A 351 2.96 -21.14 -21.75
N LEU A 352 3.06 -20.75 -20.48
CA LEU A 352 1.97 -20.14 -19.73
C LEU A 352 1.85 -18.67 -20.13
N LYS A 353 0.86 -18.35 -20.98
CA LYS A 353 0.65 -17.01 -21.55
C LYS A 353 0.64 -15.90 -20.50
N LEU A 354 0.00 -16.14 -19.37
CA LEU A 354 -0.06 -15.16 -18.27
C LEU A 354 1.35 -14.85 -17.76
N LEU A 355 2.18 -15.85 -17.45
CA LEU A 355 3.55 -15.63 -16.96
C LEU A 355 4.40 -14.87 -17.96
N ALA A 356 4.32 -15.22 -19.24
CA ALA A 356 5.01 -14.50 -20.31
C ALA A 356 4.57 -13.03 -20.37
N ALA A 357 3.26 -12.77 -20.27
CA ALA A 357 2.72 -11.41 -20.26
C ALA A 357 3.18 -10.59 -19.05
N LEU A 358 3.28 -11.19 -17.85
CA LEU A 358 3.75 -10.51 -16.64
C LEU A 358 5.20 -9.99 -16.76
N PHE A 359 6.03 -10.68 -17.54
CA PHE A 359 7.45 -10.36 -17.70
C PHE A 359 7.81 -9.79 -19.09
N ALA A 360 6.84 -9.62 -20.00
CA ALA A 360 7.08 -9.12 -21.35
C ALA A 360 7.80 -7.75 -21.38
N ASN A 361 7.39 -6.84 -20.50
CA ASN A 361 7.97 -5.49 -20.38
C ASN A 361 9.18 -5.42 -19.43
N TYR A 362 9.70 -6.57 -18.98
CA TYR A 362 10.91 -6.57 -18.16
C TYR A 362 12.13 -6.34 -19.08
N ALA A 363 12.54 -5.08 -19.19
CA ALA A 363 13.80 -4.75 -19.84
C ALA A 363 14.95 -5.13 -18.89
N GLY A 364 15.90 -5.96 -19.33
CA GLY A 364 17.10 -6.24 -18.54
C GLY A 364 17.94 -4.97 -18.28
N ALA A 365 19.01 -5.10 -17.50
CA ALA A 365 19.90 -3.99 -17.11
C ALA A 365 20.54 -3.18 -18.27
N ASP A 366 20.25 -3.48 -19.55
CA ASP A 366 20.79 -2.81 -20.74
C ASP A 366 20.19 -1.43 -21.02
N SER A 367 18.98 -1.16 -20.55
CA SER A 367 18.46 0.21 -20.52
C SER A 367 18.91 0.87 -19.22
N GLY A 368 19.84 1.83 -19.27
CA GLY A 368 20.27 2.61 -18.10
C GLY A 368 19.14 3.34 -17.35
N LEU A 369 17.95 3.37 -17.95
CA LEU A 369 16.68 3.78 -17.33
C LEU A 369 16.19 2.79 -16.25
N HIS A 370 16.61 1.52 -16.30
CA HIS A 370 16.11 0.43 -15.46
C HIS A 370 16.49 0.59 -13.99
N LEU A 371 17.74 0.99 -13.69
CA LEU A 371 18.18 1.25 -12.31
C LEU A 371 17.34 2.33 -11.61
N LEU A 372 16.80 3.28 -12.38
CA LEU A 372 15.86 4.31 -11.90
C LEU A 372 14.42 3.77 -11.78
N THR A 373 13.96 2.87 -12.65
CA THR A 373 12.59 2.31 -12.59
C THR A 373 12.42 1.11 -11.65
N THR A 374 13.48 0.38 -11.27
CA THR A 374 13.39 -0.72 -10.27
C THR A 374 13.43 -0.26 -8.82
N ALA A 375 13.83 0.97 -8.53
CA ALA A 375 13.77 1.48 -7.17
C ALA A 375 12.29 1.55 -6.75
N MET A 376 11.87 0.66 -5.85
CA MET A 376 10.49 0.61 -5.35
C MET A 376 10.00 1.99 -4.88
N HIS A 377 10.92 2.81 -4.38
CA HIS A 377 10.67 4.16 -3.91
C HIS A 377 10.26 5.15 -5.02
N LEU A 378 10.88 5.12 -6.21
CA LEU A 378 10.59 6.06 -7.29
C LEU A 378 9.21 5.78 -7.92
N CYS A 379 8.87 4.52 -8.13
CA CYS A 379 7.53 4.12 -8.55
C CYS A 379 6.47 4.53 -7.51
N PHE A 380 6.76 4.30 -6.23
CA PHE A 380 5.90 4.73 -5.13
C PHE A 380 5.74 6.26 -5.07
N GLN A 381 6.80 7.03 -5.32
CA GLN A 381 6.78 8.49 -5.36
C GLN A 381 5.88 9.01 -6.49
N GLU A 382 5.99 8.45 -7.70
CA GLU A 382 5.15 8.86 -8.82
C GLU A 382 3.67 8.57 -8.53
N ASN A 383 3.37 7.38 -7.98
CA ASN A 383 2.02 7.00 -7.58
C ASN A 383 1.47 7.90 -6.46
N LEU A 384 2.29 8.23 -5.45
CA LEU A 384 1.92 9.17 -4.40
C LEU A 384 1.66 10.58 -4.95
N ASN A 385 2.45 11.07 -5.91
CA ASN A 385 2.24 12.38 -6.51
C ASN A 385 0.92 12.44 -7.28
N LYS A 386 0.61 11.39 -8.05
CA LYS A 386 -0.68 11.25 -8.73
C LYS A 386 -1.83 11.25 -7.73
N LEU A 387 -1.74 10.43 -6.67
CA LEU A 387 -2.71 10.38 -5.59
C LEU A 387 -2.90 11.75 -4.92
N MET A 388 -1.81 12.42 -4.54
CA MET A 388 -1.89 13.73 -3.89
C MET A 388 -2.49 14.81 -4.78
N THR A 389 -2.24 14.75 -6.08
CA THR A 389 -2.85 15.67 -7.05
C THR A 389 -4.36 15.44 -7.14
N ASN A 390 -4.79 14.18 -7.19
CA ASN A 390 -6.20 13.78 -7.20
C ASN A 390 -6.92 14.11 -5.87
N LEU A 391 -6.25 13.94 -4.72
CA LEU A 391 -6.81 14.31 -3.42
C LEU A 391 -6.96 15.83 -3.26
N ARG A 392 -6.07 16.62 -3.87
CA ARG A 392 -6.15 18.09 -3.83
C ARG A 392 -7.28 18.64 -4.69
N SER A 393 -7.70 17.92 -5.74
CA SER A 393 -8.81 18.33 -6.60
C SER A 393 -10.18 17.88 -6.09
N THR A 394 -10.23 17.13 -4.99
CA THR A 394 -11.47 16.57 -4.41
C THR A 394 -11.82 17.21 -3.06
N HIS A 395 -13.05 16.98 -2.61
CA HIS A 395 -13.49 17.37 -1.27
C HIS A 395 -13.28 16.21 -0.29
N PRO A 396 -12.41 16.35 0.73
CA PRO A 396 -12.07 15.23 1.61
C PRO A 396 -13.13 14.97 2.67
N HIS A 397 -13.50 13.70 2.84
CA HIS A 397 -14.28 13.18 3.96
C HIS A 397 -13.44 12.15 4.71
N PHE A 398 -13.47 12.18 6.04
CA PHE A 398 -12.62 11.33 6.88
C PHE A 398 -13.45 10.41 7.78
N VAL A 399 -13.07 9.14 7.80
CA VAL A 399 -13.53 8.14 8.78
C VAL A 399 -12.29 7.61 9.49
N ARG A 400 -12.27 7.64 10.81
CA ARG A 400 -11.15 7.12 11.62
C ARG A 400 -11.62 5.89 12.38
N CYS A 401 -11.13 4.73 11.96
CA CYS A 401 -11.36 3.47 12.64
C CYS A 401 -10.44 3.37 13.86
N ILE A 402 -10.96 2.86 14.98
CA ILE A 402 -10.22 2.68 16.24
C ILE A 402 -10.31 1.21 16.62
N ILE A 403 -9.16 0.60 16.91
CA ILE A 403 -9.08 -0.78 17.37
C ILE A 403 -9.44 -0.78 18.87
N PRO A 404 -10.52 -1.48 19.28
CA PRO A 404 -10.95 -1.46 20.67
C PRO A 404 -10.10 -2.36 21.57
N ASN A 405 -9.60 -3.50 21.07
CA ASN A 405 -8.76 -4.46 21.79
C ASN A 405 -7.98 -5.34 20.80
N GLU A 406 -6.87 -5.94 21.24
CA GLU A 406 -6.05 -6.85 20.40
C GLU A 406 -6.62 -8.29 20.38
N THR A 407 -7.45 -8.65 21.35
CA THR A 407 -8.05 -9.98 21.48
C THR A 407 -9.19 -10.25 20.50
N LYS A 408 -9.57 -9.26 19.67
CA LYS A 408 -10.69 -9.30 18.72
C LYS A 408 -12.03 -9.65 19.37
N THR A 409 -12.20 -9.33 20.66
CA THR A 409 -13.42 -9.63 21.42
C THR A 409 -14.44 -8.51 21.25
N PRO A 410 -15.67 -8.79 20.78
CA PRO A 410 -16.69 -7.76 20.64
C PRO A 410 -17.09 -7.18 22.01
N GLY A 411 -17.26 -5.86 22.09
CA GLY A 411 -17.68 -5.15 23.31
C GLY A 411 -16.58 -4.92 24.36
N ALA A 412 -15.42 -5.55 24.24
CA ALA A 412 -14.26 -5.27 25.10
C ALA A 412 -13.50 -4.03 24.60
N MET A 413 -12.98 -3.21 25.52
CA MET A 413 -12.21 -2.01 25.18
C MET A 413 -11.00 -1.84 26.11
N GLU A 414 -9.82 -1.70 25.50
CA GLU A 414 -8.56 -1.47 26.19
C GLU A 414 -8.22 0.03 26.13
N ASN A 415 -8.44 0.72 27.24
CA ASN A 415 -8.25 2.17 27.33
C ASN A 415 -6.83 2.63 26.96
N PRO A 416 -5.73 1.97 27.37
CA PRO A 416 -4.39 2.38 26.99
C PRO A 416 -4.15 2.33 25.47
N LEU A 417 -4.63 1.26 24.82
CA LEU A 417 -4.53 1.05 23.38
C LEU A 417 -5.30 2.14 22.61
N VAL A 418 -6.55 2.41 23.01
CA VAL A 418 -7.37 3.44 22.38
C VAL A 418 -6.79 4.83 22.61
N MET A 419 -6.31 5.13 23.82
CA MET A 419 -5.70 6.42 24.13
C MET A 419 -4.43 6.66 23.31
N HIS A 420 -3.61 5.62 23.11
CA HIS A 420 -2.46 5.67 22.23
C HIS A 420 -2.89 6.00 20.80
N GLN A 421 -3.85 5.27 20.22
CA GLN A 421 -4.37 5.53 18.88
C GLN A 421 -4.96 6.95 18.73
N LEU A 422 -5.70 7.46 19.71
CA LEU A 422 -6.29 8.81 19.61
C LEU A 422 -5.23 9.92 19.54
N ARG A 423 -4.10 9.75 20.25
CA ARG A 423 -2.94 10.65 20.17
C ARG A 423 -2.22 10.46 18.83
N CYS A 424 -1.94 9.21 18.49
CA CYS A 424 -1.27 8.82 17.25
C CYS A 424 -2.12 9.04 16.00
N ASN A 425 -3.41 9.36 16.09
CA ASN A 425 -4.22 9.71 14.92
C ASN A 425 -4.48 11.23 14.87
N GLY A 426 -4.01 12.00 15.85
CA GLY A 426 -4.27 13.44 15.95
C GLY A 426 -5.76 13.75 16.12
N VAL A 427 -6.52 12.87 16.80
CA VAL A 427 -7.97 13.06 17.03
C VAL A 427 -8.21 14.17 18.02
N LEU A 428 -7.37 14.28 19.05
CA LEU A 428 -7.47 15.32 20.07
C LEU A 428 -7.25 16.72 19.50
N GLU A 429 -6.27 16.86 18.61
CA GLU A 429 -5.97 18.09 17.88
C GLU A 429 -7.11 18.41 16.90
N GLY A 430 -7.65 17.39 16.22
CA GLY A 430 -8.82 17.49 15.36
C GLY A 430 -10.01 18.08 16.11
N ILE A 431 -10.39 17.50 17.25
CA ILE A 431 -11.51 17.98 18.10
C ILE A 431 -11.27 19.42 18.56
N ARG A 432 -10.05 19.77 18.99
CA ARG A 432 -9.71 21.13 19.43
C ARG A 432 -9.91 22.17 18.32
N ILE A 433 -9.67 21.79 17.07
CA ILE A 433 -9.90 22.65 15.88
C ILE A 433 -11.38 22.65 15.49
N CYS A 434 -12.04 21.48 15.49
CA CYS A 434 -13.48 21.36 15.22
C CYS A 434 -14.31 22.25 16.15
N ARG A 435 -13.98 22.23 17.44
CA ARG A 435 -14.69 23.04 18.46
C ARG A 435 -14.54 24.55 18.23
N LYS A 436 -13.55 24.97 17.45
CA LYS A 436 -13.34 26.37 17.06
C LYS A 436 -13.89 26.69 15.66
N GLY A 437 -14.34 25.69 14.91
CA GLY A 437 -14.74 25.82 13.52
C GLY A 437 -16.20 25.43 13.29
N PHE A 438 -16.72 25.83 12.13
CA PHE A 438 -18.04 25.43 11.67
C PHE A 438 -17.88 24.39 10.55
N PRO A 439 -18.32 23.12 10.76
CA PRO A 439 -18.05 22.01 9.84
C PRO A 439 -18.89 22.07 8.57
N ASN A 440 -20.14 22.53 8.67
CA ASN A 440 -21.05 22.63 7.54
C ASN A 440 -20.92 24.01 6.88
N ARG A 441 -20.98 24.08 5.55
CA ARG A 441 -21.02 25.36 4.83
C ARG A 441 -21.94 25.30 3.63
N ILE A 442 -23.01 26.09 3.66
CA ILE A 442 -24.05 26.10 2.64
C ILE A 442 -23.99 27.44 1.88
N LEU A 443 -24.13 27.39 0.56
CA LEU A 443 -24.24 28.62 -0.26
C LEU A 443 -25.52 29.37 0.11
N TYR A 444 -25.47 30.70 0.13
CA TYR A 444 -26.61 31.52 0.51
C TYR A 444 -27.86 31.28 -0.37
N GLY A 445 -27.67 31.01 -1.67
CA GLY A 445 -28.78 30.67 -2.58
C GLY A 445 -29.49 29.39 -2.18
N ASP A 446 -28.72 28.31 -1.99
CA ASP A 446 -29.24 27.00 -1.56
C ASP A 446 -29.89 27.08 -0.18
N PHE A 447 -29.26 27.80 0.76
CA PHE A 447 -29.78 28.01 2.10
C PHE A 447 -31.14 28.72 2.06
N LYS A 448 -31.23 29.83 1.32
CA LYS A 448 -32.49 30.56 1.11
C LYS A 448 -33.55 29.65 0.50
N GLN A 449 -33.25 28.97 -0.60
CA GLN A 449 -34.23 28.11 -1.29
C GLN A 449 -34.73 26.98 -0.39
N ARG A 450 -33.83 26.34 0.35
CA ARG A 450 -34.14 25.18 1.21
C ARG A 450 -34.92 25.57 2.47
N TYR A 451 -34.55 26.68 3.12
CA TYR A 451 -35.06 27.03 4.44
C TYR A 451 -36.10 28.15 4.44
N ARG A 452 -36.38 28.78 3.29
CA ARG A 452 -37.45 29.79 3.15
C ARG A 452 -38.80 29.33 3.71
N ILE A 453 -39.11 28.04 3.58
CA ILE A 453 -40.35 27.43 4.08
C ILE A 453 -40.52 27.56 5.60
N LEU A 454 -39.44 27.74 6.36
CA LEU A 454 -39.50 27.85 7.82
C LEU A 454 -40.14 29.15 8.29
N ASN A 455 -39.92 30.25 7.54
CA ASN A 455 -40.57 31.52 7.81
C ASN A 455 -40.78 32.32 6.52
N PRO A 456 -41.90 32.08 5.80
CA PRO A 456 -42.22 32.79 4.56
C PRO A 456 -42.36 34.31 4.75
N SER A 457 -42.80 34.75 5.93
CA SER A 457 -42.97 36.17 6.28
C SER A 457 -41.64 36.93 6.35
N ALA A 458 -40.54 36.24 6.69
CA ALA A 458 -39.21 36.82 6.74
C ALA A 458 -38.62 37.09 5.32
N ILE A 459 -39.11 36.39 4.29
CA ILE A 459 -38.68 36.53 2.88
C ILE A 459 -39.93 36.62 1.98
N PRO A 460 -40.54 37.82 1.82
CA PRO A 460 -41.75 38.03 1.04
C PRO A 460 -41.59 37.63 -0.44
N ASP A 461 -42.64 37.07 -1.03
CA ASP A 461 -42.68 36.78 -2.48
C ASP A 461 -42.61 38.06 -3.32
N GLY A 462 -41.81 38.04 -4.38
CA GLY A 462 -41.71 39.14 -5.36
C GLY A 462 -40.69 40.25 -5.06
N GLN A 463 -40.07 40.28 -3.87
CA GLN A 463 -38.98 41.22 -3.58
C GLN A 463 -37.61 40.58 -3.86
N PHE A 464 -36.79 41.24 -4.71
CA PHE A 464 -35.40 40.85 -4.91
C PHE A 464 -34.58 41.23 -3.67
N ILE A 465 -34.41 40.26 -2.76
CA ILE A 465 -33.53 40.37 -1.60
C ILE A 465 -32.27 39.55 -1.89
N ASP A 466 -31.12 40.20 -1.75
CA ASP A 466 -29.80 39.57 -1.82
C ASP A 466 -29.75 38.31 -0.94
N ASN A 467 -29.19 37.22 -1.48
CA ASN A 467 -29.22 35.90 -0.85
C ASN A 467 -28.56 35.90 0.53
N LYS A 468 -27.53 36.73 0.73
CA LYS A 468 -26.88 36.89 2.03
C LYS A 468 -27.82 37.54 3.05
N LYS A 469 -28.40 38.69 2.71
CA LYS A 469 -29.35 39.41 3.58
C LYS A 469 -30.63 38.60 3.86
N ALA A 470 -31.10 37.84 2.86
CA ALA A 470 -32.24 36.95 3.02
C ALA A 470 -31.96 35.84 4.03
N SER A 471 -30.77 35.22 3.97
CA SER A 471 -30.36 34.18 4.91
C SER A 471 -30.14 34.73 6.32
N GLU A 472 -29.58 35.94 6.44
CA GLU A 472 -29.41 36.65 7.71
C GLU A 472 -30.76 36.98 8.38
N LYS A 473 -31.72 37.53 7.62
CA LYS A 473 -33.09 37.77 8.11
C LYS A 473 -33.80 36.48 8.52
N LEU A 474 -33.65 35.42 7.73
CA LEU A 474 -34.27 34.14 8.03
C LEU A 474 -33.70 33.55 9.33
N LEU A 475 -32.37 33.52 9.48
CA LEU A 475 -31.71 33.07 10.71
C LEU A 475 -32.07 33.92 11.92
N GLY A 476 -32.15 35.24 11.78
CA GLY A 476 -32.57 36.14 12.86
C GLY A 476 -34.06 36.05 13.22
N SER A 477 -34.89 35.51 12.32
CA SER A 477 -36.32 35.24 12.59
C SER A 477 -36.56 33.91 13.29
N LEU A 478 -35.55 33.03 13.30
CA LEU A 478 -35.61 31.73 13.94
C LEU A 478 -34.92 31.84 15.31
N ASP A 479 -35.49 31.20 16.32
CA ASP A 479 -34.91 31.17 17.67
C ASP A 479 -33.75 30.18 17.74
N ILE A 480 -32.63 30.54 17.09
CA ILE A 480 -31.42 29.74 17.00
C ILE A 480 -30.28 30.48 17.68
N ASP A 481 -29.49 29.76 18.48
CA ASP A 481 -28.31 30.32 19.13
C ASP A 481 -27.31 30.84 18.08
N HIS A 482 -27.02 32.14 18.17
CA HIS A 482 -26.14 32.85 17.25
C HIS A 482 -24.67 32.40 17.37
N ASN A 483 -24.32 31.63 18.40
CA ASN A 483 -23.00 31.01 18.52
C ASN A 483 -22.85 29.74 17.66
N GLN A 484 -23.95 29.15 17.21
CA GLN A 484 -23.96 27.89 16.45
C GLN A 484 -23.80 28.08 14.94
N TYR A 485 -23.86 29.32 14.45
CA TYR A 485 -23.67 29.62 13.03
C TYR A 485 -22.82 30.89 12.82
N LYS A 486 -22.25 31.04 11.62
CA LYS A 486 -21.50 32.24 11.24
C LYS A 486 -21.73 32.62 9.78
N LEU A 487 -22.06 33.90 9.57
CA LEU A 487 -22.25 34.46 8.24
C LEU A 487 -20.89 34.77 7.59
N GLY A 488 -20.55 34.06 6.51
CA GLY A 488 -19.36 34.30 5.71
C GLY A 488 -19.59 35.27 4.55
N HIS A 489 -18.60 35.42 3.67
CA HIS A 489 -18.73 36.25 2.47
C HIS A 489 -19.66 35.62 1.41
N THR A 490 -19.55 34.31 1.18
CA THR A 490 -20.30 33.58 0.14
C THR A 490 -21.16 32.43 0.67
N LYS A 491 -20.98 32.03 1.94
CA LYS A 491 -21.63 30.88 2.56
C LYS A 491 -22.05 31.18 4.01
N VAL A 492 -23.12 30.53 4.47
CA VAL A 492 -23.43 30.36 5.90
C VAL A 492 -22.64 29.16 6.39
N SER A 493 -21.95 29.28 7.53
CA SER A 493 -21.26 28.17 8.19
C SER A 493 -21.94 27.79 9.49
#